data_AF-A0AAE0AYW0-F1
#
_entry.id   AF-A0AAE0AYW0-F1
#
_cell.length_a   1.000
_cell.length_b   1.000
_cell.length_c   1.000
_cell.angle_alpha   90.00
_cell.angle_beta   90.00
_cell.angle_gamma   90.00
#
_symmetry.space_group_name_H-M   'P 1'
#
loop_
_entity.id
_entity.type
_entity.pdbx_description
1 polymer ?
#
loop_
_entity_poly.entity_id
_entity_poly.type
_entity_poly.pdbx_seq_one_letter_code
_entity_poly.pdbx_strand_id
1 'polypeptide(L)'
;MVVSPASMDANATVDTLRTQSGLSLSESWWKFLCRIQVPAKVKLFHNGIPTNSNLAKRGVLVDSLCLICRRRSESTMHSYWCCPALKVIRAGCPFMRGIKVNDNFDFIDFMLLCRDKLAKADLELLCLLLWRLWHRRNCSVHGSTSLPYTDIIPWSESFLSDFRNANSGGIPSAGVSKMAAPS
;
A
#
# COMPACT_ATOMS: atom_id res chain seq x y z
N MET A 1 -50.26 0.02 6.42
CA MET A 1 -49.16 0.86 5.88
C MET A 1 -47.93 0.58 6.71
N VAL A 2 -47.04 -0.27 6.21
CA VAL A 2 -45.82 -0.69 6.92
C VAL A 2 -44.65 0.02 6.25
N VAL A 3 -44.01 0.93 6.98
CA VAL A 3 -42.80 1.61 6.53
C VAL A 3 -41.62 0.63 6.61
N SER A 4 -41.00 0.37 5.46
CA SER A 4 -39.74 -0.39 5.36
C SER A 4 -38.56 0.47 5.83
N PRO A 5 -37.54 -0.09 6.49
CA PRO A 5 -36.37 0.68 6.93
C PRO A 5 -35.44 0.95 5.74
N ALA A 6 -35.03 2.21 5.62
CA ALA A 6 -34.08 2.67 4.62
C ALA A 6 -32.71 1.97 4.76
N SER A 7 -32.16 1.59 3.61
CA SER A 7 -30.78 1.14 3.40
C SER A 7 -29.79 2.11 4.05
N MET A 8 -28.94 1.61 4.95
CA MET A 8 -27.80 2.36 5.48
C MET A 8 -26.76 2.56 4.37
N ASP A 9 -26.63 3.80 3.92
CA ASP A 9 -25.68 4.21 2.88
C ASP A 9 -24.24 4.21 3.40
N ALA A 10 -23.37 3.45 2.73
CA ALA A 10 -21.94 3.38 3.00
C ALA A 10 -21.20 4.74 2.89
N ASN A 11 -21.84 5.75 2.32
CA ASN A 11 -21.32 7.12 2.26
C ASN A 11 -21.41 7.85 3.61
N ALA A 12 -22.44 7.56 4.43
CA ALA A 12 -22.63 8.23 5.72
C ALA A 12 -21.54 7.85 6.74
N THR A 13 -21.02 6.62 6.66
CA THR A 13 -19.91 6.14 7.48
C THR A 13 -18.58 6.78 7.09
N VAL A 14 -18.38 7.13 5.82
CA VAL A 14 -17.18 7.83 5.33
C VAL A 14 -17.18 9.30 5.74
N ASP A 15 -18.34 9.98 5.68
CA ASP A 15 -18.47 11.38 6.10
C ASP A 15 -18.31 11.55 7.62
N THR A 16 -18.70 10.55 8.42
CA THR A 16 -18.52 10.59 9.89
C THR A 16 -17.05 10.48 10.31
N LEU A 17 -16.19 9.83 9.50
CA LEU A 17 -14.74 9.75 9.74
C LEU A 17 -13.99 11.04 9.39
N ARG A 18 -14.63 11.99 8.68
CA ARG A 18 -14.02 13.24 8.21
C ARG A 18 -13.76 14.26 9.34
N THR A 19 -14.39 14.11 10.51
CA THR A 19 -14.54 15.24 11.46
C THR A 19 -14.04 14.99 12.90
N GLN A 20 -13.11 14.05 13.15
CA GLN A 20 -12.61 13.82 14.52
C GLN A 20 -11.11 14.02 14.78
N SER A 21 -10.34 14.56 13.83
CA SER A 21 -9.03 15.12 14.18
C SER A 21 -8.65 16.19 13.15
N GLY A 22 -8.26 17.38 13.61
CA GLY A 22 -7.96 18.57 12.78
C GLY A 22 -6.70 18.46 11.90
N LEU A 23 -6.35 17.26 11.46
CA LEU A 23 -5.28 16.98 10.50
C LEU A 23 -5.92 16.59 9.17
N SER A 24 -5.37 17.04 8.06
CA SER A 24 -5.79 16.55 6.75
C SER A 24 -5.64 15.03 6.69
N LEU A 25 -6.49 14.35 5.90
CA LEU A 25 -6.42 12.90 5.68
C LEU A 25 -5.02 12.46 5.23
N SER A 26 -4.34 13.31 4.45
CA SER A 26 -2.96 13.11 4.01
C SER A 26 -1.93 13.16 5.14
N GLU A 27 -2.08 14.06 6.11
CA GLU A 27 -1.19 14.17 7.28
C GLU A 27 -1.43 13.02 8.26
N SER A 28 -2.69 12.61 8.43
CA SER A 28 -3.06 11.45 9.25
C SER A 28 -2.48 10.15 8.67
N TRP A 29 -2.56 9.98 7.35
CA TRP A 29 -1.93 8.89 6.63
C TRP A 29 -0.41 8.93 6.73
N TRP A 30 0.21 10.09 6.56
CA TRP A 30 1.66 10.26 6.65
C TRP A 30 2.18 9.93 8.06
N LYS A 31 1.55 10.45 9.11
CA LYS A 31 1.90 10.12 10.51
C LYS A 31 1.76 8.64 10.80
N PHE A 32 0.74 7.99 10.23
CA PHE A 32 0.56 6.54 10.31
C PHE A 32 1.69 5.78 9.59
N LEU A 33 2.00 6.16 8.33
CA LEU A 33 3.10 5.59 7.56
C LEU A 33 4.44 5.72 8.29
N CYS A 34 4.68 6.85 8.97
CA CYS A 34 5.88 7.03 9.78
C CYS A 34 6.00 5.99 10.90
N ARG A 35 4.87 5.53 11.49
CA ARG A 35 4.81 4.63 12.65
C ARG A 35 4.86 3.15 12.32
N ILE A 36 4.62 2.75 11.07
CA ILE A 36 4.73 1.35 10.64
C ILE A 36 6.19 0.96 10.37
N GLN A 37 6.52 -0.30 10.68
CA GLN A 37 7.87 -0.86 10.48
C GLN A 37 8.06 -1.32 9.04
N VAL A 38 8.08 -0.36 8.12
CA VAL A 38 8.46 -0.57 6.73
C VAL A 38 9.64 0.34 6.36
N PRO A 39 10.46 -0.03 5.36
CA PRO A 39 11.55 0.83 4.89
C PRO A 39 11.07 2.21 4.44
N ALA A 40 11.92 3.23 4.55
CA ALA A 40 11.61 4.60 4.12
C ALA A 40 11.13 4.68 2.65
N LYS A 41 11.69 3.86 1.75
CA LYS A 41 11.25 3.77 0.33
C LYS A 41 9.79 3.32 0.16
N VAL A 42 9.28 2.52 1.10
CA VAL A 42 7.87 2.08 1.16
C VAL A 42 6.99 3.17 1.76
N LYS A 43 7.54 4.13 2.51
CA LYS A 43 6.78 5.28 3.01
C LYS A 43 6.59 6.35 1.91
N LEU A 44 7.48 6.39 0.90
CA LEU A 44 7.52 7.42 -0.14
C LEU A 44 6.59 7.20 -1.35
N PHE A 45 5.96 6.03 -1.53
CA PHE A 45 5.18 5.75 -2.77
C PHE A 45 3.84 6.49 -2.87
N HIS A 46 3.46 7.24 -1.83
CA HIS A 46 2.23 8.02 -1.78
C HIS A 46 2.32 9.34 -2.60
N ASN A 47 3.49 9.94 -2.75
CA ASN A 47 3.64 11.32 -3.25
C ASN A 47 3.71 11.45 -4.78
N GLY A 48 2.76 10.84 -5.48
CA GLY A 48 2.54 11.09 -6.90
C GLY A 48 3.01 9.96 -7.79
N ILE A 49 2.21 8.90 -7.86
CA ILE A 49 2.30 7.99 -8.99
C ILE A 49 1.82 8.74 -10.23
N PRO A 50 2.64 8.82 -11.30
CA PRO A 50 2.11 9.11 -12.62
C PRO A 50 1.31 7.88 -13.07
N THR A 51 0.02 7.84 -12.74
CA THR A 51 -0.90 6.92 -13.43
C THR A 51 -1.08 7.43 -14.84
N ASN A 52 -1.31 6.54 -15.81
CA ASN A 52 -1.51 6.98 -17.20
C ASN A 52 -2.70 7.96 -17.30
N SER A 53 -3.74 7.79 -16.48
CA SER A 53 -4.84 8.76 -16.39
C SER A 53 -4.39 10.12 -15.87
N ASN A 54 -3.48 10.18 -14.89
CA ASN A 54 -2.94 11.45 -14.38
C ASN A 54 -2.00 12.11 -15.39
N LEU A 55 -1.25 11.33 -16.17
CA LEU A 55 -0.40 11.82 -17.25
C LEU A 55 -1.25 12.35 -18.42
N ALA A 56 -2.30 11.62 -18.82
CA ALA A 56 -3.23 12.05 -19.85
C ALA A 56 -3.98 13.34 -19.46
N LYS A 57 -4.42 13.46 -18.20
CA LYS A 57 -5.00 14.71 -17.65
C LYS A 57 -4.02 15.89 -17.66
N ARG A 58 -2.72 15.64 -17.65
CA ARG A 58 -1.64 16.65 -17.76
C ARG A 58 -1.20 16.91 -19.20
N GLY A 59 -1.93 16.41 -20.19
CA GLY A 59 -1.66 16.64 -21.62
C GLY A 59 -0.54 15.78 -22.19
N VAL A 60 -0.03 14.79 -21.45
CA VAL A 60 0.93 13.83 -22.00
C VAL A 60 0.17 12.81 -22.84
N LEU A 61 0.59 12.61 -24.09
CA LEU A 61 0.07 11.58 -25.00
C LEU A 61 0.45 10.19 -24.47
N VAL A 62 -0.37 9.65 -23.58
CA VAL A 62 -0.23 8.31 -23.03
C VAL A 62 -1.53 7.56 -23.25
N ASP A 63 -1.43 6.30 -23.67
CA ASP A 63 -2.59 5.39 -23.72
C ASP A 63 -3.23 5.35 -22.32
N SER A 64 -4.49 5.74 -22.25
CA SER A 64 -5.24 5.77 -20.99
C SER A 64 -5.41 4.37 -20.39
N LEU A 65 -5.27 3.31 -21.20
CA LEU A 65 -5.37 1.93 -20.76
C LEU A 65 -4.21 1.54 -19.85
N CYS A 66 -4.51 0.67 -18.89
CA CYS A 66 -3.54 0.06 -18.00
C CYS A 66 -2.47 -0.69 -18.79
N LEU A 67 -1.20 -0.30 -18.58
CA LEU A 67 -0.06 -0.89 -19.29
C LEU A 67 0.09 -2.40 -19.05
N ILE A 68 -0.41 -2.90 -17.92
CA ILE A 68 -0.30 -4.31 -17.52
C ILE A 68 -1.43 -5.15 -18.13
N CYS A 69 -2.69 -4.76 -17.90
CA CYS A 69 -3.82 -5.59 -18.33
C CYS A 69 -4.42 -5.20 -19.68
N ARG A 70 -4.16 -3.97 -20.16
CA ARG A 70 -4.68 -3.39 -21.41
C ARG A 70 -6.21 -3.44 -21.56
N ARG A 71 -6.96 -3.53 -20.45
CA ARG A 71 -8.43 -3.71 -20.46
C ARG A 71 -9.23 -2.49 -20.03
N ARG A 72 -8.70 -1.67 -19.11
CA ARG A 72 -9.43 -0.53 -18.51
C ARG A 72 -8.51 0.66 -18.38
N SER A 73 -9.11 1.86 -18.35
CA SER A 73 -8.38 3.08 -18.04
C SER A 73 -7.74 2.98 -16.66
N GLU A 74 -6.53 3.52 -16.55
CA GLU A 74 -5.67 3.24 -15.43
C GLU A 74 -5.80 4.26 -14.29
N SER A 75 -6.75 4.03 -13.39
CA SER A 75 -6.84 4.78 -12.14
C SER A 75 -5.75 4.37 -11.14
N THR A 76 -5.59 5.19 -10.10
CA THR A 76 -4.73 4.89 -8.94
C THR A 76 -5.08 3.52 -8.35
N MET A 77 -6.35 3.29 -8.01
CA MET A 77 -6.80 2.01 -7.47
C MET A 77 -6.64 0.85 -8.46
N HIS A 78 -6.82 1.10 -9.76
CA HIS A 78 -6.54 0.10 -10.78
C HIS A 78 -5.08 -0.37 -10.71
N SER A 79 -4.14 0.57 -10.68
CA SER A 79 -2.71 0.27 -10.64
C SER A 79 -2.27 -0.42 -9.35
N TYR A 80 -2.90 -0.13 -8.22
CA TYR A 80 -2.53 -0.71 -6.93
C TYR A 80 -3.19 -2.05 -6.61
N TRP A 81 -4.47 -2.23 -6.93
CA TRP A 81 -5.24 -3.35 -6.38
C TRP A 81 -6.32 -3.92 -7.30
N CYS A 82 -7.01 -3.06 -8.05
CA CYS A 82 -8.20 -3.47 -8.83
C CYS A 82 -7.84 -4.06 -10.21
N CYS A 83 -6.58 -3.99 -10.65
CA CYS A 83 -6.15 -4.60 -11.90
C CYS A 83 -6.39 -6.13 -11.93
N PRO A 84 -6.97 -6.68 -13.01
CA PRO A 84 -7.19 -8.13 -13.14
C PRO A 84 -5.89 -8.96 -13.06
N ALA A 85 -4.76 -8.40 -13.50
CA ALA A 85 -3.45 -9.06 -13.40
C ALA A 85 -3.04 -9.36 -11.95
N LEU A 86 -3.61 -8.63 -10.98
CA LEU A 86 -3.34 -8.78 -9.55
C LEU A 86 -4.24 -9.82 -8.87
N LYS A 87 -5.03 -10.60 -9.64
CA LYS A 87 -5.95 -11.60 -9.08
C LYS A 87 -5.25 -12.61 -8.17
N VAL A 88 -4.06 -13.08 -8.56
CA VAL A 88 -3.27 -14.04 -7.76
C VAL A 88 -2.83 -13.44 -6.43
N ILE A 89 -2.44 -12.16 -6.41
CA ILE A 89 -2.05 -11.46 -5.19
C ILE A 89 -3.24 -11.30 -4.26
N ARG A 90 -4.39 -10.87 -4.80
CA ARG A 90 -5.63 -10.75 -4.02
C ARG A 90 -6.08 -12.08 -3.43
N ALA A 91 -5.96 -13.18 -4.19
CA ALA A 91 -6.26 -14.52 -3.70
C ALA A 91 -5.33 -14.96 -2.57
N GLY A 92 -4.05 -14.55 -2.62
CA GLY A 92 -3.06 -14.81 -1.58
C GLY A 92 -3.12 -13.87 -0.36
N CYS A 93 -4.05 -12.92 -0.31
CA CYS A 93 -4.20 -11.97 0.81
C CYS A 93 -5.51 -12.23 1.57
N PRO A 94 -5.58 -13.29 2.42
CA PRO A 94 -6.81 -13.65 3.13
C PRO A 94 -7.31 -12.56 4.08
N PHE A 95 -6.42 -11.71 4.59
CA PHE A 95 -6.73 -10.56 5.46
C PHE A 95 -7.51 -9.45 4.72
N MET A 96 -7.55 -9.48 3.38
CA MET A 96 -8.34 -8.55 2.57
C MET A 96 -9.76 -9.07 2.27
N ARG A 97 -10.11 -10.28 2.74
CA ARG A 97 -11.45 -10.84 2.54
C ARG A 97 -12.49 -9.94 3.23
N GLY A 98 -13.53 -9.56 2.48
CA GLY A 98 -14.60 -8.68 2.96
C GLY A 98 -14.36 -7.19 2.71
N ILE A 99 -13.16 -6.77 2.28
CA ILE A 99 -12.90 -5.39 1.85
C ILE A 99 -13.23 -5.27 0.36
N LYS A 100 -14.34 -4.58 0.07
CA LYS A 100 -14.79 -4.33 -1.30
C LYS A 100 -14.30 -2.96 -1.76
N VAL A 101 -13.49 -2.94 -2.82
CA VAL A 101 -12.96 -1.72 -3.45
C VAL A 101 -13.08 -1.81 -4.96
N ASN A 102 -13.20 -0.66 -5.60
CA ASN A 102 -13.30 -0.53 -7.05
C ASN A 102 -12.34 0.56 -7.57
N ASP A 103 -12.27 0.73 -8.89
CA ASP A 103 -11.32 1.65 -9.52
C ASP A 103 -11.58 3.14 -9.21
N ASN A 104 -12.76 3.50 -8.70
CA ASN A 104 -13.15 4.88 -8.36
C ASN A 104 -12.89 5.23 -6.89
N PHE A 105 -12.45 4.27 -6.08
CA PHE A 105 -12.13 4.51 -4.68
C PHE A 105 -10.93 5.45 -4.56
N ASP A 106 -10.93 6.37 -3.60
CA ASP A 106 -9.74 7.15 -3.30
C ASP A 106 -8.70 6.28 -2.59
N PHE A 107 -7.42 6.49 -2.89
CA PHE A 107 -6.35 5.67 -2.33
C PHE A 107 -6.18 5.90 -0.82
N ILE A 108 -6.35 7.13 -0.33
CA ILE A 108 -6.27 7.42 1.10
C ILE A 108 -7.45 6.81 1.84
N ASP A 109 -8.66 6.94 1.29
CA ASP A 109 -9.84 6.30 1.88
C ASP A 109 -9.69 4.79 1.93
N PHE A 110 -9.09 4.18 0.90
CA PHE A 110 -8.73 2.76 0.91
C PHE A 110 -7.78 2.41 2.05
N MET A 111 -6.70 3.17 2.22
CA MET A 111 -5.71 2.89 3.26
C MET A 111 -6.27 3.12 4.67
N LEU A 112 -7.16 4.09 4.86
CA LEU A 112 -7.86 4.32 6.14
C LEU A 112 -8.85 3.19 6.44
N LEU A 113 -9.63 2.78 5.45
CA LEU A 113 -10.51 1.60 5.59
C LEU A 113 -9.72 0.35 5.97
N CYS A 114 -8.56 0.15 5.36
CA CYS A 114 -7.67 -0.96 5.71
C CYS A 114 -7.10 -0.79 7.12
N ARG A 115 -6.72 0.42 7.52
CA ARG A 115 -6.24 0.70 8.87
C ARG A 115 -7.24 0.32 9.95
N ASP A 116 -8.53 0.59 9.72
CA ASP A 116 -9.57 0.32 10.70
C ASP A 116 -9.96 -1.15 10.77
N LYS A 117 -9.69 -1.92 9.71
CA LYS A 117 -10.12 -3.33 9.57
C LYS A 117 -9.02 -4.37 9.73
N LEU A 118 -7.76 -4.01 9.50
CA LEU A 118 -6.64 -4.96 9.50
C LEU A 118 -5.86 -4.89 10.81
N ALA A 119 -5.30 -6.03 11.22
CA ALA A 119 -4.26 -6.04 12.23
C ALA A 119 -3.02 -5.28 11.73
N LYS A 120 -2.23 -4.72 12.65
CA LYS A 120 -1.01 -3.95 12.32
C LYS A 120 -0.07 -4.72 11.37
N ALA A 121 0.14 -6.02 11.62
CA ALA A 121 1.03 -6.85 10.81
C ALA A 121 0.52 -7.03 9.38
N ASP A 122 -0.79 -7.24 9.20
CA ASP A 122 -1.42 -7.38 7.87
C ASP A 122 -1.39 -6.05 7.11
N LEU A 123 -1.56 -4.94 7.81
CA LEU A 123 -1.49 -3.61 7.23
C LEU A 123 -0.07 -3.24 6.78
N GLU A 124 0.95 -3.64 7.54
CA GLU A 124 2.36 -3.53 7.13
C GLU A 124 2.65 -4.36 5.88
N LEU A 125 2.15 -5.60 5.82
CA LEU A 125 2.23 -6.46 4.65
C LEU A 125 1.53 -5.84 3.44
N LEU A 126 0.31 -5.32 3.62
CA LEU A 126 -0.42 -4.62 2.57
C LEU A 126 0.38 -3.42 2.03
N CYS A 127 0.96 -2.59 2.89
CA CYS A 127 1.76 -1.44 2.48
C CYS A 127 2.97 -1.88 1.63
N LEU A 128 3.67 -2.94 2.05
CA LEU A 128 4.81 -3.46 1.29
C LEU A 128 4.37 -4.07 -0.05
N LEU A 129 3.24 -4.79 -0.08
CA LEU A 129 2.68 -5.34 -1.31
C LEU A 129 2.31 -4.23 -2.29
N LEU A 130 1.61 -3.19 -1.85
CA LEU A 130 1.23 -2.04 -2.69
C LEU A 130 2.47 -1.35 -3.29
N TRP A 131 3.51 -1.14 -2.47
CA TRP A 131 4.80 -0.63 -2.95
C TRP A 131 5.44 -1.58 -3.97
N ARG A 132 5.43 -2.88 -3.71
CA ARG A 132 6.07 -3.87 -4.58
C ARG A 132 5.36 -3.98 -5.93
N LEU A 133 4.04 -3.89 -5.93
CA LEU A 133 3.21 -3.86 -7.13
C LEU A 133 3.48 -2.60 -7.96
N TRP A 134 3.56 -1.44 -7.30
CA TRP A 134 3.98 -0.20 -7.96
C TRP A 134 5.39 -0.31 -8.55
N HIS A 135 6.35 -0.84 -7.80
CA HIS A 135 7.71 -1.04 -8.29
C HIS A 135 7.74 -1.98 -9.51
N ARG A 136 7.02 -3.11 -9.45
CA ARG A 136 6.92 -4.06 -10.57
C ARG A 136 6.36 -3.38 -11.82
N ARG A 137 5.32 -2.56 -11.64
CA ARG A 137 4.73 -1.76 -12.72
C ARG A 137 5.76 -0.80 -13.32
N ASN A 138 6.51 -0.07 -12.50
CA ASN A 138 7.56 0.83 -13.00
C ASN A 138 8.65 0.07 -13.74
N CYS A 139 9.04 -1.12 -13.27
CA CYS A 139 9.96 -1.98 -14.01
C CYS A 139 9.40 -2.33 -15.40
N SER A 140 8.13 -2.67 -15.51
CA SER A 140 7.49 -2.91 -16.82
C SER A 140 7.51 -1.70 -17.74
N VAL A 141 7.36 -0.48 -17.20
CA VAL A 141 7.43 0.76 -17.98
C VAL A 141 8.84 1.04 -18.49
N HIS A 142 9.86 0.80 -17.65
CA HIS A 142 11.26 1.10 -17.95
C HIS A 142 12.04 -0.10 -18.51
N GLY A 143 11.35 -1.18 -18.93
CA GLY A 143 11.99 -2.38 -19.49
C GLY A 143 12.90 -3.13 -18.51
N SER A 144 12.73 -2.94 -17.21
CA SER A 144 13.52 -3.60 -16.16
C SER A 144 12.87 -4.92 -15.71
N THR A 145 13.69 -5.85 -15.24
CA THR A 145 13.22 -7.13 -14.69
C THR A 145 12.53 -6.93 -13.33
N SER A 146 11.47 -7.69 -13.08
CA SER A 146 10.75 -7.69 -11.81
C SER A 146 10.28 -9.09 -11.42
N LEU A 147 10.17 -9.34 -10.11
CA LEU A 147 9.72 -10.64 -9.56
C LEU A 147 8.35 -11.02 -10.10
N PRO A 148 8.12 -12.29 -10.47
CA PRO A 148 6.81 -12.75 -10.94
C PRO A 148 5.78 -12.60 -9.82
N TYR A 149 4.49 -12.49 -10.19
CA TYR A 149 3.43 -12.25 -9.21
C TYR A 149 3.34 -13.34 -8.13
N THR A 150 3.69 -14.58 -8.45
CA THR A 150 3.72 -15.71 -7.50
C THR A 150 4.67 -15.49 -6.34
N ASP A 151 5.75 -14.73 -6.57
CA ASP A 151 6.84 -14.61 -5.59
C ASP A 151 6.72 -13.32 -4.78
N ILE A 152 5.80 -12.41 -5.14
CA ILE A 152 5.63 -11.12 -4.47
C ILE A 152 5.23 -11.30 -3.01
N ILE A 153 4.29 -12.20 -2.71
CA ILE A 153 3.83 -12.43 -1.33
C ILE A 153 4.93 -13.09 -0.49
N PRO A 154 5.51 -14.25 -0.88
CA PRO A 154 6.59 -14.88 -0.12
C PRO A 154 7.78 -13.94 0.11
N TRP A 155 8.17 -13.18 -0.92
CA TRP A 155 9.23 -12.19 -0.80
C TRP A 155 8.88 -11.10 0.21
N SER A 156 7.63 -10.60 0.21
CA SER A 156 7.19 -9.53 1.11
C SER A 156 7.15 -10.00 2.57
N GLU A 157 6.71 -11.23 2.81
CA GLU A 157 6.71 -11.86 4.15
C GLU A 157 8.13 -12.03 4.69
N SER A 158 9.03 -12.61 3.88
CA SER A 158 10.46 -12.74 4.24
C SER A 158 11.08 -11.38 4.53
N PHE A 159 10.85 -10.40 3.66
CA PHE A 159 11.40 -9.06 3.80
C PHE A 159 10.94 -8.38 5.11
N LEU A 160 9.65 -8.49 5.47
CA LEU A 160 9.15 -7.92 6.73
C LEU A 160 9.71 -8.64 7.94
N SER A 161 9.86 -9.96 7.88
CA SER A 161 10.50 -10.74 8.94
C SER A 161 11.93 -10.26 9.18
N ASP A 162 12.74 -10.18 8.13
CA ASP A 162 14.14 -9.73 8.20
C ASP A 162 14.22 -8.28 8.71
N PHE A 163 13.35 -7.40 8.21
CA PHE A 163 13.30 -6.01 8.63
C PHE A 163 12.95 -5.88 10.11
N ARG A 164 11.99 -6.65 10.61
CA ARG A 164 11.63 -6.66 12.04
C ARG A 164 12.77 -7.17 12.88
N ASN A 165 13.42 -8.26 12.47
CA ASN A 165 14.56 -8.84 13.19
C ASN A 165 15.72 -7.84 13.30
N ALA A 166 16.08 -7.17 12.20
CA ALA A 166 17.14 -6.16 12.18
C ALA A 166 16.81 -4.92 13.04
N ASN A 167 15.55 -4.55 13.17
CA ASN A 167 15.11 -3.39 13.96
C ASN A 167 14.69 -3.73 15.39
N SER A 168 14.59 -5.02 15.75
CA SER A 168 14.37 -5.49 17.11
C SER A 168 15.68 -5.55 17.91
N GLY A 169 16.83 -5.53 17.22
CA GLY A 169 18.14 -5.29 17.82
C GLY A 169 18.32 -3.82 18.16
N GLY A 170 17.89 -3.43 19.36
CA GLY A 170 18.32 -2.18 19.97
C GLY A 170 19.85 -2.10 19.97
N ILE A 171 20.37 -0.89 19.77
CA ILE A 171 21.78 -0.48 19.90
C ILE A 171 22.53 -1.41 20.88
N PRO A 172 23.61 -2.11 20.48
CA PRO A 172 24.56 -2.64 21.44
C PRO A 172 25.17 -1.45 22.19
N SER A 173 24.74 -1.26 23.44
CA SER A 173 25.42 -0.39 24.40
C SER A 173 26.91 -0.69 24.36
N ALA A 174 27.71 0.36 24.24
CA ALA A 174 29.16 0.31 24.23
C ALA A 174 29.72 -0.63 25.31
N GLY A 175 30.36 -1.71 24.87
CA GLY A 175 31.31 -2.48 25.66
C GLY A 175 32.70 -2.23 25.11
N VAL A 176 33.35 -1.16 25.57
CA VAL A 176 34.79 -0.98 25.35
C VAL A 176 35.50 -2.02 26.20
N SER A 177 35.77 -3.19 25.60
CA SER A 177 36.76 -4.11 26.15
C SER A 177 38.15 -3.60 25.75
N LYS A 178 38.82 -2.94 26.69
CA LYS A 178 40.27 -2.74 26.67
C LYS A 178 40.93 -4.12 26.55
N MET A 179 41.62 -4.39 25.45
CA MET A 179 42.62 -5.46 25.40
C MET A 179 43.99 -4.84 25.69
N ALA A 180 44.62 -5.36 26.76
CA ALA A 180 45.98 -5.05 27.17
C ALA A 180 46.98 -5.66 26.18
N ALA A 181 48.09 -4.95 25.95
CA ALA A 181 49.22 -5.43 25.18
C ALA A 181 50.10 -6.37 26.02
N PRO A 182 50.66 -7.45 25.44
CA PRO A 182 51.68 -8.24 26.11
C PRO A 182 53.08 -7.67 25.87
N SER A 183 53.93 -7.94 26.87
CA SER A 183 55.30 -7.49 27.12
C SER A 183 56.34 -7.83 26.05
#